data_AF-A0A4Q7FN60-F1
#
_entry.id   AF-A0A4Q7FN60-F1
#
_cell.length_a   1.000
_cell.length_b   1.000
_cell.length_c   1.000
_cell.angle_alpha   90.00
_cell.angle_beta   90.00
_cell.angle_gamma   90.00
#
_symmetry.space_group_name_H-M   'P 1'
#
loop_
_entity.id
_entity.type
_entity.pdbx_description
1 polymer ?
#
loop_
_entity_poly.entity_id
_entity_poly.type
_entity_poly.pdbx_seq_one_letter_code
_entity_poly.pdbx_strand_id
1 'polypeptide(L)'
;MDTFGEEVKAFYSDDIKHIADNPLEYSDFISTKAERAANVARTHGHTDEDSDEARYFAYRLGDKTVGLLRTEGGLRVGGRRFSAQFPGRNVVTSQVDLRVTHPLVENAGDILLEHQLREDGERALIMSKPALPGIEPRLAQMGFVPVSDKNHWVLDPHQHPDKWTHNAEGKWQRVGKREGYLAAESSGAQARIERASSEASDETESSGDDTSWYFERLNLGPGSAAE
;
A
#
# COMPACT_ATOMS: atom_id res chain seq x y z
N MET A 1 -5.81 20.68 0.54
CA MET A 1 -4.84 19.57 0.45
C MET A 1 -5.71 18.34 0.52
N ASP A 2 -5.66 17.48 -0.49
CA ASP A 2 -6.61 16.38 -0.59
C ASP A 2 -6.38 15.38 0.55
N THR A 3 -7.48 14.89 1.12
CA THR A 3 -7.47 13.88 2.17
C THR A 3 -7.13 12.52 1.60
N PHE A 4 -6.71 11.58 2.45
CA PHE A 4 -6.44 10.21 2.03
C PHE A 4 -7.64 9.56 1.33
N GLY A 5 -8.85 9.73 1.86
CA GLY A 5 -10.06 9.17 1.25
C GLY A 5 -10.35 9.75 -0.15
N GLU A 6 -10.08 11.03 -0.38
CA GLU A 6 -10.21 11.65 -1.70
C GLU A 6 -9.17 11.12 -2.68
N GLU A 7 -7.92 10.99 -2.25
CA GLU A 7 -6.84 10.46 -3.09
C GLU A 7 -7.04 8.99 -3.45
N VAL A 8 -7.63 8.18 -2.56
CA VAL A 8 -7.98 6.78 -2.86
C VAL A 8 -8.93 6.70 -4.06
N LYS A 9 -9.85 7.67 -4.24
CA LYS A 9 -10.80 7.70 -5.39
C LYS A 9 -10.08 7.70 -6.74
N ALA A 10 -8.92 8.35 -6.82
CA ALA A 10 -8.12 8.37 -8.04
C ALA A 10 -7.57 6.99 -8.45
N PHE A 11 -7.49 6.04 -7.53
CA PHE A 11 -7.02 4.67 -7.81
C PHE A 11 -8.12 3.74 -8.30
N TYR A 12 -9.36 4.20 -8.37
CA TYR A 12 -10.48 3.46 -8.91
C TYR A 12 -11.34 4.32 -9.86
N SER A 13 -10.77 5.39 -10.40
CA SER A 13 -11.40 6.25 -11.40
C SER A 13 -11.34 5.69 -12.82
N ASP A 14 -11.97 6.40 -13.77
CA ASP A 14 -12.03 6.02 -15.19
C ASP A 14 -10.65 5.79 -15.82
N ASP A 15 -9.63 6.58 -15.46
CA ASP A 15 -8.24 6.35 -15.90
C ASP A 15 -7.75 4.93 -15.58
N ILE A 16 -7.99 4.45 -14.36
CA ILE A 16 -7.54 3.12 -13.93
C ILE A 16 -8.39 2.02 -14.57
N LYS A 17 -9.72 2.24 -14.65
CA LYS A 17 -10.65 1.33 -15.35
C LYS A 17 -10.27 1.19 -16.82
N HIS A 18 -9.95 2.29 -17.49
CA HIS A 18 -9.49 2.30 -18.87
C HIS A 18 -8.22 1.45 -19.06
N ILE A 19 -7.20 1.61 -18.20
CA ILE A 19 -6.00 0.75 -18.27
C ILE A 19 -6.36 -0.73 -18.07
N ALA A 20 -7.27 -1.02 -17.14
CA ALA A 20 -7.73 -2.38 -16.85
C ALA A 20 -8.56 -3.02 -17.98
N ASP A 21 -9.29 -2.23 -18.76
CA ASP A 21 -10.16 -2.68 -19.85
C ASP A 21 -9.43 -2.79 -21.21
N ASN A 22 -8.20 -2.27 -21.31
CA ASN A 22 -7.46 -2.17 -22.59
C ASN A 22 -6.12 -2.97 -22.58
N PRO A 23 -6.15 -4.30 -22.40
CA PRO A 23 -4.93 -5.13 -22.38
C PRO A 23 -4.15 -5.14 -23.71
N LEU A 24 -4.79 -4.84 -24.84
CA LEU A 24 -4.09 -4.70 -26.12
C LEU A 24 -3.17 -3.46 -26.16
N GLU A 25 -3.53 -2.41 -25.43
CA GLU A 25 -2.73 -1.18 -25.33
C GLU A 25 -1.71 -1.27 -24.21
N TYR A 26 -2.09 -1.84 -23.06
CA TYR A 26 -1.28 -1.80 -21.84
C TYR A 26 -0.57 -3.12 -21.48
N SER A 27 -0.87 -4.23 -22.18
CA SER A 27 -0.56 -5.63 -21.82
C SER A 27 -1.42 -6.20 -20.69
N ASP A 28 -1.65 -7.52 -20.73
CA ASP A 28 -2.39 -8.26 -19.71
C ASP A 28 -1.84 -8.02 -18.30
N PHE A 29 -0.52 -7.91 -18.17
CA PHE A 29 0.14 -7.71 -16.88
C PHE A 29 -0.23 -6.36 -16.24
N ILE A 30 -0.18 -5.28 -17.02
CA ILE A 30 -0.50 -3.93 -16.52
C ILE A 30 -2.02 -3.79 -16.31
N SER A 31 -2.84 -4.31 -17.22
CA SER A 31 -4.30 -4.27 -17.06
C SER A 31 -4.75 -5.05 -15.82
N THR A 32 -4.17 -6.22 -15.57
CA THR A 32 -4.40 -6.97 -14.31
C THR A 32 -3.96 -6.17 -13.10
N LYS A 33 -2.81 -5.48 -13.16
CA LYS A 33 -2.33 -4.63 -12.06
C LYS A 33 -3.27 -3.46 -11.80
N ALA A 34 -3.82 -2.84 -12.86
CA ALA A 34 -4.80 -1.76 -12.78
C ALA A 34 -6.10 -2.22 -12.11
N GLU A 35 -6.61 -3.38 -12.52
CA GLU A 35 -7.78 -4.00 -11.89
C GLU A 35 -7.56 -4.24 -10.40
N ARG A 36 -6.42 -4.85 -10.04
CA ARG A 36 -6.08 -5.09 -8.64
C ARG A 36 -5.95 -3.80 -7.84
N ALA A 37 -5.39 -2.75 -8.43
CA ALA A 37 -5.28 -1.44 -7.78
C ALA A 37 -6.67 -0.85 -7.49
N ALA A 38 -7.58 -0.88 -8.47
CA ALA A 38 -8.96 -0.43 -8.32
C ALA A 38 -9.70 -1.21 -7.22
N ASN A 39 -9.62 -2.55 -7.26
CA ASN A 39 -10.27 -3.41 -6.25
C ASN A 39 -9.72 -3.16 -4.85
N VAL A 40 -8.39 -3.07 -4.68
CA VAL A 40 -7.78 -2.78 -3.36
C VAL A 40 -8.21 -1.40 -2.86
N ALA A 41 -8.15 -0.37 -3.70
CA ALA A 41 -8.52 0.98 -3.31
C ALA A 41 -10.00 1.09 -2.93
N ARG A 42 -10.89 0.49 -3.73
CA ARG A 42 -12.34 0.54 -3.50
C ARG A 42 -12.78 -0.23 -2.25
N THR A 43 -12.19 -1.40 -2.00
CA THR A 43 -12.60 -2.29 -0.90
C THR A 43 -11.92 -1.96 0.42
N HIS A 44 -10.67 -1.48 0.40
CA HIS A 44 -9.87 -1.31 1.63
C HIS A 44 -9.51 0.15 1.92
N GLY A 45 -9.90 1.10 1.05
CA GLY A 45 -9.53 2.50 1.15
C GLY A 45 -10.38 3.37 2.07
N HIS A 46 -11.45 2.82 2.65
CA HIS A 46 -12.22 3.49 3.69
C HIS A 46 -11.35 3.74 4.91
N THR A 47 -11.49 4.89 5.57
CA THR A 47 -10.67 5.28 6.73
C THR A 47 -11.47 5.30 8.04
N ASP A 48 -12.73 4.87 8.05
CA ASP A 48 -13.63 5.10 9.19
C ASP A 48 -13.27 4.27 10.44
N GLU A 49 -12.59 3.13 10.24
CA GLU A 49 -12.24 2.17 11.30
C GLU A 49 -10.78 2.30 11.77
N ASP A 50 -10.02 3.22 11.20
CA ASP A 50 -8.59 3.36 11.50
C ASP A 50 -8.39 3.90 12.93
N SER A 51 -7.30 3.48 13.58
CA SER A 51 -6.95 3.90 14.94
C SER A 51 -6.28 5.29 14.99
N ASP A 52 -6.03 5.81 16.19
CA ASP A 52 -5.26 7.05 16.38
C ASP A 52 -3.77 6.88 15.99
N GLU A 53 -3.29 5.64 15.89
CA GLU A 53 -1.92 5.30 15.44
C GLU A 53 -1.82 5.23 13.90
N ALA A 54 -2.92 5.46 13.18
CA ALA A 54 -2.95 5.43 11.74
C ALA A 54 -2.11 6.56 11.12
N ARG A 55 -1.33 6.20 10.11
CA ARG A 55 -0.52 7.14 9.32
C ARG A 55 -0.82 6.96 7.84
N TYR A 56 -0.91 8.09 7.13
CA TYR A 56 -1.29 8.15 5.74
C TYR A 56 -0.23 8.88 4.93
N PHE A 57 0.19 8.26 3.83
CA PHE A 57 1.25 8.79 2.97
C PHE A 57 0.83 8.72 1.51
N ALA A 58 1.13 9.77 0.76
CA ALA A 58 1.01 9.82 -0.69
C ALA A 58 2.37 9.99 -1.33
N TYR A 59 2.60 9.26 -2.42
CA TYR A 59 3.69 9.47 -3.36
C TYR A 59 3.14 10.03 -4.66
N ARG A 60 3.62 11.21 -5.05
CA ARG A 60 3.21 12.00 -6.20
C ARG A 60 4.35 12.13 -7.21
N LEU A 61 3.99 12.17 -8.48
CA LEU A 61 4.87 12.55 -9.58
C LEU A 61 4.23 13.75 -10.28
N GLY A 62 4.80 14.93 -10.06
CA GLY A 62 4.15 16.19 -10.43
C GLY A 62 2.89 16.40 -9.58
N ASP A 63 1.76 16.60 -10.25
CA ASP A 63 0.43 16.76 -9.65
C ASP A 63 -0.33 15.43 -9.46
N LYS A 64 0.18 14.32 -10.00
CA LYS A 64 -0.52 13.02 -9.93
C LYS A 64 -0.02 12.18 -8.75
N THR A 65 -0.95 11.72 -7.91
CA THR A 65 -0.68 10.68 -6.91
C THR A 65 -0.50 9.33 -7.60
N VAL A 66 0.67 8.72 -7.42
CA VAL A 66 1.06 7.44 -8.02
C VAL A 66 1.25 6.32 -7.01
N GLY A 67 1.15 6.62 -5.73
CA GLY A 67 1.01 5.59 -4.69
C GLY A 67 0.45 6.15 -3.40
N LEU A 68 -0.29 5.30 -2.69
CA LEU A 68 -0.81 5.58 -1.36
C LEU A 68 -0.41 4.46 -0.41
N LEU A 69 -0.14 4.85 0.82
CA LEU A 69 0.18 3.94 1.92
C LEU A 69 -0.60 4.38 3.16
N ARG A 70 -1.36 3.44 3.73
CA ARG A 70 -1.90 3.53 5.09
C ARG A 70 -1.21 2.51 5.97
N THR A 71 -0.76 2.94 7.14
CA THR A 71 -0.16 2.06 8.15
C THR A 71 -0.79 2.25 9.52
N GLU A 72 -0.84 1.18 10.29
CA GLU A 72 -1.22 1.18 11.72
C GLU A 72 0.00 0.89 12.60
N GLY A 73 0.04 1.48 13.80
CA GLY A 73 1.11 1.30 14.76
C GLY A 73 0.83 0.22 15.82
N GLY A 74 1.89 -0.27 16.47
CA GLY A 74 1.78 -0.94 17.78
C GLY A 74 1.09 -2.31 17.81
N LEU A 75 0.90 -2.97 16.66
CA LEU A 75 0.29 -4.29 16.62
C LEU A 75 1.14 -5.32 17.37
N ARG A 76 0.54 -5.94 18.39
CA ARG A 76 1.15 -7.09 19.09
C ARG A 76 1.09 -8.32 18.20
N VAL A 77 2.24 -8.94 18.00
CA VAL A 77 2.38 -10.15 17.19
C VAL A 77 3.02 -11.24 18.03
N GLY A 78 2.45 -12.43 17.93
CA GLY A 78 2.93 -13.60 18.63
C GLY A 78 2.78 -14.85 17.79
N GLY A 79 3.07 -15.99 18.41
CA GLY A 79 3.05 -17.30 17.77
C GLY A 79 4.46 -17.84 17.57
N ARG A 80 4.57 -19.18 17.59
CA ARG A 80 5.85 -19.89 17.59
C ARG A 80 6.75 -19.49 16.42
N ARG A 81 6.17 -19.37 15.22
CA ARG A 81 6.92 -19.03 14.00
C ARG A 81 7.44 -17.59 14.02
N PHE A 82 6.62 -16.62 14.43
CA PHE A 82 7.05 -15.23 14.59
C PHE A 82 8.16 -15.11 15.65
N SER A 83 7.95 -15.66 16.84
CA SER A 83 8.93 -15.59 17.94
C SER A 83 10.25 -16.30 17.62
N ALA A 84 10.23 -17.34 16.78
CA ALA A 84 11.44 -18.01 16.31
C ALA A 84 12.23 -17.17 15.29
N GLN A 85 11.54 -16.43 14.41
CA GLN A 85 12.18 -15.60 13.38
C GLN A 85 12.62 -14.23 13.92
N PHE A 86 11.92 -13.69 14.92
CA PHE A 86 12.17 -12.37 15.50
C PHE A 86 12.31 -12.45 17.04
N PRO A 87 13.40 -13.08 17.54
CA PRO A 87 13.59 -13.27 18.97
C PRO A 87 13.64 -11.93 19.71
N GLY A 88 12.96 -11.85 20.85
CA GLY A 88 12.87 -10.63 21.66
C GLY A 88 11.92 -9.56 21.10
N ARG A 89 11.25 -9.82 19.97
CA ARG A 89 10.20 -8.95 19.41
C ARG A 89 8.83 -9.55 19.67
N ASN A 90 7.87 -8.71 20.06
CA ASN A 90 6.46 -9.07 20.26
C ASN A 90 5.48 -7.99 19.75
N VAL A 91 6.01 -6.93 19.15
CA VAL A 91 5.27 -5.80 18.59
C VAL A 91 5.96 -5.41 17.29
N VAL A 92 5.17 -5.24 16.23
CA VAL A 92 5.65 -4.66 14.96
C VAL A 92 5.59 -3.14 15.06
N THR A 93 6.55 -2.44 14.46
CA THR A 93 6.56 -0.97 14.47
C THR A 93 5.42 -0.40 13.66
N SER A 94 5.13 -1.04 12.52
CA SER A 94 3.98 -0.71 11.69
C SER A 94 3.42 -1.92 10.96
N GLN A 95 2.12 -1.88 10.71
CA GLN A 95 1.40 -2.78 9.84
C GLN A 95 0.96 -2.01 8.59
N VAL A 96 1.16 -2.58 7.41
CA VAL A 96 0.60 -2.07 6.16
C VAL A 96 -0.87 -2.49 6.08
N ASP A 97 -1.76 -1.52 6.13
CA ASP A 97 -3.21 -1.72 6.03
C ASP A 97 -3.73 -1.45 4.63
N LEU A 98 -3.12 -0.52 3.93
CA LEU A 98 -3.35 -0.31 2.51
C LEU A 98 -2.05 0.10 1.83
N ARG A 99 -1.76 -0.51 0.69
CA ARG A 99 -0.77 -0.01 -0.25
C ARG A 99 -1.27 -0.20 -1.67
N VAL A 100 -1.52 0.90 -2.36
CA VAL A 100 -1.96 0.92 -3.76
C VAL A 100 -1.02 1.80 -4.57
N THR A 101 -0.76 1.41 -5.81
CA THR A 101 0.20 2.07 -6.69
C THR A 101 -0.36 2.15 -8.09
N HIS A 102 -0.07 3.24 -8.80
CA HIS A 102 -0.51 3.42 -10.16
C HIS A 102 0.07 2.29 -11.03
N PRO A 103 -0.72 1.63 -11.89
CA PRO A 103 -0.29 0.42 -12.60
C PRO A 103 0.97 0.65 -13.45
N LEU A 104 1.09 1.83 -14.05
CA LEU A 104 2.23 2.24 -14.88
C LEU A 104 3.50 2.65 -14.09
N VAL A 105 3.44 2.75 -12.75
CA VAL A 105 4.58 3.14 -11.92
C VAL A 105 5.06 1.92 -11.13
N GLU A 106 6.13 1.28 -11.62
CA GLU A 106 6.63 0.03 -11.04
C GLU A 106 7.25 0.20 -9.66
N ASN A 107 7.94 1.32 -9.42
CA ASN A 107 8.73 1.54 -8.22
C ASN A 107 7.99 2.31 -7.11
N ALA A 108 6.70 2.65 -7.28
CA ALA A 108 5.97 3.43 -6.30
C ALA A 108 5.81 2.69 -4.95
N GLY A 109 5.42 1.41 -4.97
CA GLY A 109 5.20 0.65 -3.72
C GLY A 109 6.49 0.38 -2.94
N ASP A 110 7.56 0.26 -3.70
CA ASP A 110 8.94 0.16 -3.27
C ASP A 110 9.47 1.43 -2.58
N ILE A 111 9.14 2.58 -3.16
CA ILE A 111 9.41 3.91 -2.60
C ILE A 111 8.65 4.11 -1.29
N LEU A 112 7.36 3.76 -1.28
CA LEU A 112 6.52 3.84 -0.09
C LEU A 112 7.02 2.94 1.04
N LEU A 113 7.51 1.74 0.72
CA LEU A 113 8.11 0.84 1.71
C LEU A 113 9.40 1.41 2.31
N GLU A 114 10.30 1.98 1.48
CA GLU A 114 11.50 2.61 2.03
C GLU A 114 11.13 3.81 2.90
N HIS A 115 10.18 4.65 2.47
CA HIS A 115 9.69 5.75 3.29
C HIS A 115 9.15 5.26 4.65
N GLN A 116 8.35 4.19 4.65
CA GLN A 116 7.86 3.57 5.89
C GLN A 116 8.99 3.09 6.81
N LEU A 117 10.03 2.47 6.25
CA LEU A 117 11.19 2.06 7.04
C LEU A 117 11.89 3.27 7.66
N ARG A 118 12.04 4.37 6.92
CA ARG A 118 12.63 5.61 7.45
C ARG A 118 11.82 6.18 8.60
N GLU A 119 10.49 6.19 8.48
CA GLU A 119 9.57 6.64 9.53
C GLU A 119 9.60 5.74 10.77
N ASP A 120 9.77 4.43 10.59
CA ASP A 120 9.87 3.46 11.69
C ASP A 120 11.27 3.42 12.35
N GLY A 121 12.28 3.97 11.68
CA GLY A 121 13.63 4.18 12.18
C GLY A 121 14.39 2.89 12.51
N GLU A 122 15.39 3.00 13.39
CA GLU A 122 16.34 1.93 13.71
C GLU A 122 15.68 0.63 14.18
N ARG A 123 14.50 0.71 14.82
CA ARG A 123 13.79 -0.46 15.36
C ARG A 123 12.74 -1.03 14.40
N ALA A 124 12.74 -0.61 13.13
CA ALA A 124 11.76 -1.02 12.14
C ALA A 124 11.52 -2.53 12.13
N LEU A 125 10.24 -2.91 12.13
CA LEU A 125 9.74 -4.26 11.98
C LEU A 125 8.34 -4.16 11.39
N ILE A 126 8.25 -4.30 10.07
CA ILE A 126 7.03 -4.01 9.32
C ILE A 126 6.25 -5.29 9.07
N MET A 127 4.96 -5.30 9.38
CA MET A 127 4.04 -6.34 8.93
C MET A 127 3.33 -5.94 7.65
N SER A 128 3.23 -6.86 6.69
CA SER A 128 2.40 -6.73 5.50
C SER A 128 1.36 -7.85 5.49
N LYS A 129 0.10 -7.50 5.19
CA LYS A 129 -1.01 -8.44 5.01
C LYS A 129 -1.62 -8.23 3.62
N PRO A 130 -1.06 -8.82 2.56
CA PRO A 130 -1.59 -8.57 1.22
C PRO A 130 -3.04 -9.03 1.08
N ALA A 131 -3.87 -8.14 0.55
CA ALA A 131 -5.27 -8.43 0.24
C ALA A 131 -5.43 -9.46 -0.88
N LEU A 132 -4.45 -9.54 -1.80
CA LEU A 132 -4.50 -10.40 -2.97
C LEU A 132 -3.24 -11.28 -3.06
N PRO A 133 -3.36 -12.51 -3.59
CA PRO A 133 -2.22 -13.37 -3.86
C PRO A 133 -1.39 -12.87 -5.07
N GLY A 134 -0.17 -13.39 -5.20
CA GLY A 134 0.76 -13.09 -6.29
C GLY A 134 1.73 -11.94 -6.01
N ILE A 135 1.70 -11.34 -4.81
CA ILE A 135 2.68 -10.33 -4.38
C ILE A 135 3.84 -10.94 -3.57
N GLU A 136 3.72 -12.21 -3.19
CA GLU A 136 4.69 -12.95 -2.37
C GLU A 136 6.11 -12.92 -2.96
N PRO A 137 6.31 -13.10 -4.29
CA PRO A 137 7.64 -13.00 -4.88
C PRO A 137 8.27 -11.62 -4.66
N ARG A 138 7.47 -10.55 -4.76
CA ARG A 138 7.96 -9.19 -4.52
C ARG A 138 8.25 -8.95 -3.04
N LEU A 139 7.40 -9.44 -2.14
CA LEU A 139 7.65 -9.38 -0.70
C LEU A 139 8.96 -10.08 -0.33
N ALA A 140 9.17 -11.30 -0.81
CA ALA A 140 10.40 -12.06 -0.59
C ALA A 140 11.63 -11.34 -1.17
N GLN A 141 11.50 -10.75 -2.37
CA GLN A 141 12.55 -9.91 -2.97
C GLN A 141 12.94 -8.73 -2.07
N MET A 142 11.97 -8.14 -1.36
CA MET A 142 12.18 -7.04 -0.41
C MET A 142 12.63 -7.50 0.98
N GLY A 143 12.75 -8.81 1.23
CA GLY A 143 13.19 -9.35 2.52
C GLY A 143 12.07 -9.62 3.51
N PHE A 144 10.81 -9.62 3.07
CA PHE A 144 9.75 -10.10 3.92
C PHE A 144 9.81 -11.62 4.04
N VAL A 145 9.52 -12.12 5.23
CA VAL A 145 9.40 -13.55 5.53
C VAL A 145 8.00 -13.89 6.04
N PRO A 146 7.44 -15.05 5.66
CA PRO A 146 6.13 -15.47 6.14
C PRO A 146 6.21 -15.92 7.61
N VAL A 147 5.30 -15.41 8.44
CA VAL A 147 5.31 -15.62 9.91
C VAL A 147 4.12 -16.42 10.44
N SER A 148 3.17 -16.77 9.57
CA SER A 148 2.03 -17.61 9.90
C SER A 148 1.56 -18.37 8.67
N ASP A 149 0.58 -19.26 8.84
CA ASP A 149 -0.08 -19.94 7.72
C ASP A 149 -1.13 -19.04 7.04
N LYS A 150 -1.47 -17.90 7.66
CA LYS A 150 -2.17 -16.79 7.01
C LYS A 150 -1.18 -15.98 6.17
N ASN A 151 -1.68 -15.16 5.25
CA ASN A 151 -0.88 -14.29 4.37
C ASN A 151 -0.26 -13.09 5.13
N HIS A 152 0.45 -13.38 6.23
CA HIS A 152 1.15 -12.41 7.06
C HIS A 152 2.66 -12.54 6.84
N TRP A 153 3.24 -11.41 6.48
CA TRP A 153 4.64 -11.30 6.12
C TRP A 153 5.28 -10.21 6.98
N VAL A 154 6.51 -10.43 7.43
CA VAL A 154 7.22 -9.48 8.27
C VAL A 154 8.60 -9.20 7.70
N LEU A 155 8.97 -7.92 7.69
CA LEU A 155 10.30 -7.44 7.31
C LEU A 155 11.00 -6.88 8.54
N ASP A 156 12.17 -7.43 8.85
CA ASP A 156 13.18 -6.79 9.68
C ASP A 156 14.37 -6.44 8.77
N PRO A 157 14.62 -5.16 8.48
CA PRO A 157 15.69 -4.77 7.57
C PRO A 157 17.08 -5.16 8.10
N HIS A 158 17.26 -5.33 9.41
CA HIS A 158 18.53 -5.80 9.99
C HIS A 158 18.88 -7.25 9.64
N GLN A 159 17.87 -8.07 9.33
CA GLN A 159 18.08 -9.45 8.90
C GLN A 159 18.48 -9.54 7.41
N HIS A 160 18.43 -8.42 6.67
CA HIS A 160 18.64 -8.37 5.23
C HIS A 160 19.62 -7.26 4.81
N PRO A 161 20.89 -7.30 5.26
CA PRO A 161 21.91 -6.31 4.89
C PRO A 161 22.28 -6.35 3.40
N ASP A 162 21.90 -7.41 2.68
CA ASP A 162 22.00 -7.52 1.23
C ASP A 162 20.96 -6.67 0.49
N LYS A 163 19.87 -6.28 1.17
CA LYS A 163 18.73 -5.53 0.60
C LYS A 163 18.60 -4.13 1.18
N TRP A 164 18.89 -3.97 2.46
CA TRP A 164 18.69 -2.74 3.22
C TRP A 164 19.99 -2.30 3.88
N THR A 165 20.21 -0.99 3.86
CA THR A 165 21.37 -0.32 4.45
C THR A 165 20.95 1.05 4.99
N HIS A 166 21.87 1.77 5.61
CA HIS A 166 21.67 3.15 6.03
C HIS A 166 22.37 4.11 5.07
N ASN A 167 21.70 5.19 4.71
CA ASN A 167 22.31 6.29 3.94
C ASN A 167 23.21 7.17 4.83
N ALA A 168 23.84 8.20 4.25
CA ALA A 168 24.66 9.15 5.01
C ALA A 168 23.93 9.86 6.17
N GLU A 169 22.59 9.95 6.15
CA GLU A 169 21.77 10.51 7.23
C GLU A 169 21.39 9.49 8.31
N GLY A 170 21.86 8.24 8.20
CA GLY A 170 21.48 7.17 9.12
C GLY A 170 20.04 6.68 8.94
N LYS A 171 19.41 6.95 7.79
CA LYS A 171 18.05 6.49 7.46
C LYS A 171 18.09 5.26 6.58
N TRP A 172 17.09 4.38 6.72
CA TRP A 172 16.96 3.19 5.87
C TRP A 172 16.92 3.54 4.38
N GLN A 173 17.67 2.76 3.61
CA GLN A 173 17.77 2.84 2.17
C GLN A 173 17.99 1.45 1.57
N ARG A 174 17.48 1.21 0.36
CA ARG A 174 17.88 0.03 -0.41
C ARG A 174 19.33 0.05 -0.86
N VAL A 175 19.95 -1.13 -0.75
CA VAL A 175 21.29 -1.39 -1.28
C VAL A 175 21.33 -1.13 -2.80
N GLY A 176 22.38 -0.44 -3.25
CA GLY A 176 22.62 -0.16 -4.66
C GLY A 176 21.71 0.92 -5.28
N LYS A 177 20.82 1.55 -4.50
CA LYS A 177 20.08 2.73 -4.95
C LYS A 177 20.88 4.00 -4.64
N ARG A 178 20.87 4.96 -5.56
CA ARG A 178 21.56 6.25 -5.36
C ARG A 178 20.94 6.99 -4.18
N GLU A 179 21.76 7.63 -3.37
CA GLU A 179 21.31 8.59 -2.37
C GLU A 179 20.43 9.65 -3.05
N GLY A 180 19.32 10.01 -2.40
CA GLY A 180 18.37 10.97 -2.95
C GLY A 180 17.48 10.46 -4.08
N TYR A 181 17.40 9.15 -4.36
CA TYR A 181 16.36 8.64 -5.27
C TYR A 181 14.93 8.89 -4.71
N LEU A 182 14.84 9.05 -3.39
CA LEU A 182 13.66 9.55 -2.68
C LEU A 182 13.65 11.08 -2.49
N ALA A 183 14.69 11.83 -2.91
CA ALA A 183 14.79 13.28 -2.67
C ALA A 183 13.73 14.14 -3.38
N ALA A 184 12.81 13.51 -4.10
CA ALA A 184 11.50 14.08 -4.37
C ALA A 184 10.75 14.45 -3.05
N GLU A 185 11.19 13.93 -1.89
CA GLU A 185 10.83 14.35 -0.52
C GLU A 185 11.11 15.86 -0.30
N SER A 186 12.16 16.44 -0.91
CA SER A 186 12.44 17.88 -0.84
C SER A 186 11.54 18.73 -1.74
N SER A 187 10.85 18.12 -2.71
CA SER A 187 9.94 18.77 -3.66
C SER A 187 8.46 18.49 -3.41
N GLY A 188 8.09 17.91 -2.25
CA GLY A 188 6.69 17.60 -1.91
C GLY A 188 6.13 16.36 -2.61
N ALA A 189 6.97 15.51 -3.20
CA ALA A 189 6.54 14.30 -3.88
C ALA A 189 6.11 13.19 -2.92
N GLN A 190 6.63 13.14 -1.70
CA GLN A 190 6.12 12.27 -0.64
C GLN A 190 5.60 13.14 0.48
N ALA A 191 4.30 13.04 0.78
CA ALA A 191 3.67 13.86 1.80
C ALA A 191 2.86 12.99 2.75
N ARG A 192 2.99 13.26 4.05
CA ARG A 192 1.98 12.86 5.02
C ARG A 192 0.70 13.62 4.66
N ILE A 193 -0.39 12.88 4.53
CA ILE A 193 -1.70 13.43 4.17
C ILE A 193 -2.68 13.19 5.29
N GLU A 194 -3.71 14.03 5.36
CA GLU A 194 -4.69 13.98 6.44
C GLU A 194 -5.69 12.84 6.21
N ARG A 195 -6.21 12.29 7.32
CA ARG A 195 -7.35 11.37 7.28
C ARG A 195 -8.55 12.09 6.67
N ALA A 196 -9.44 11.36 6.00
CA ALA A 196 -10.71 11.94 5.58
C ALA A 196 -11.51 12.36 6.82
N SER A 197 -12.06 13.59 6.82
CA SER A 197 -12.98 14.03 7.87
C SER A 197 -14.32 13.32 7.70
N SER A 198 -14.87 12.80 8.80
CA SER A 198 -16.13 12.05 8.86
C SER A 198 -17.39 12.85 8.48
N GLU A 199 -17.26 14.15 8.20
CA GLU A 199 -18.35 15.00 7.67
C GLU A 199 -18.44 14.97 6.13
N ALA A 200 -17.54 14.26 5.44
CA ALA A 200 -17.51 14.16 3.98
C ALA A 200 -18.11 12.85 3.41
N SER A 201 -18.71 12.01 4.26
CA SER A 201 -19.27 10.72 3.85
C SER A 201 -20.74 10.75 3.39
N ASP A 202 -21.42 11.90 3.51
CA ASP A 202 -22.74 12.11 2.93
C ASP A 202 -22.64 13.14 1.79
N GLU A 203 -23.31 12.87 0.67
CA GLU A 203 -23.40 13.72 -0.54
C GLU A 203 -22.23 13.63 -1.54
N THR A 204 -22.16 12.52 -2.27
CA THR A 204 -22.60 12.47 -3.67
C THR A 204 -22.25 11.11 -4.25
N GLU A 205 -23.28 10.31 -4.53
CA GLU A 205 -23.24 9.32 -5.60
C GLU A 205 -22.92 10.10 -6.90
N SER A 206 -21.63 10.30 -7.17
CA SER A 206 -21.20 10.78 -8.47
C SER A 206 -21.66 9.74 -9.48
N SER A 207 -22.66 10.13 -10.27
CA SER A 207 -23.33 9.37 -11.33
C SER A 207 -22.38 8.71 -12.36
N GLY A 208 -21.06 8.82 -12.21
CA GLY A 208 -20.04 8.20 -13.05
C GLY A 208 -19.28 7.03 -12.42
N ASP A 209 -19.39 6.74 -11.11
CA ASP A 209 -18.75 5.54 -10.57
C ASP A 209 -19.61 4.32 -10.88
N ASP A 210 -19.39 3.74 -12.08
CA ASP A 210 -20.04 2.51 -12.50
C ASP A 210 -19.63 1.38 -11.55
N THR A 211 -20.46 1.16 -10.53
CA THR A 211 -20.26 0.10 -9.55
C THR A 211 -20.37 -1.29 -10.17
N SER A 212 -21.06 -1.42 -11.31
CA SER A 212 -21.24 -2.69 -12.02
C SER A 212 -19.93 -3.26 -12.55
N TRP A 213 -18.98 -2.38 -12.91
CA TRP A 213 -17.62 -2.75 -13.33
C TRP A 213 -16.90 -3.61 -12.27
N TYR A 214 -17.09 -3.31 -10.98
CA TYR A 214 -16.47 -4.08 -9.89
C TYR A 214 -17.22 -5.39 -9.64
N PHE A 215 -18.55 -5.39 -9.71
CA PHE A 215 -19.37 -6.58 -9.51
C PHE A 215 -19.09 -7.65 -10.57
N GLU A 216 -18.92 -7.23 -11.83
CA GLU A 216 -18.55 -8.11 -12.94
C GLU A 216 -17.18 -8.77 -12.72
N ARG A 217 -16.19 -8.02 -12.21
CA ARG A 217 -14.82 -8.51 -12.00
C ARG A 217 -14.60 -9.23 -10.67
N LEU A 218 -15.47 -9.04 -9.67
CA LEU A 218 -15.44 -9.75 -8.39
C LEU A 218 -16.20 -11.08 -8.41
N ASN A 219 -16.77 -11.51 -9.55
CA ASN A 219 -17.71 -12.64 -9.66
C ASN A 219 -18.89 -12.51 -8.67
N LEU A 220 -19.27 -11.29 -8.30
CA LEU A 220 -20.46 -11.00 -7.52
C LEU A 220 -21.54 -10.59 -8.52
N GLY A 221 -22.15 -11.58 -9.19
CA GLY A 221 -23.19 -11.33 -10.17
C GLY A 221 -24.34 -10.48 -9.58
N PRO A 222 -25.06 -9.71 -10.42
CA PRO A 222 -26.18 -8.90 -9.96
C PRO A 222 -27.35 -9.84 -9.62
N GLY A 223 -27.55 -10.16 -8.34
CA GLY A 223 -28.69 -10.97 -7.92
C GLY A 223 -28.60 -11.60 -6.55
N SER A 224 -28.74 -10.81 -5.49
CA SER A 224 -29.42 -11.27 -4.27
C SER A 224 -30.19 -10.12 -3.63
N ALA A 225 -31.22 -9.65 -4.33
CA ALA A 225 -32.32 -8.89 -3.76
C ALA A 225 -33.63 -9.54 -4.22
N ALA A 226 -34.49 -9.90 -3.24
CA ALA A 226 -35.75 -10.65 -3.32
C ALA A 226 -35.62 -12.13 -3.76
N GLU A 227 -36.21 -13.12 -3.10
CA GLU A 227 -37.42 -13.19 -2.25
C GLU A 227 -37.18 -13.68 -0.81
#